data_AF-A0A1U7J0V2-F1
#
_entry.id   AF-A0A1U7J0V2-F1
#
_cell.length_a   1.000
_cell.length_b   1.000
_cell.length_c   1.000
_cell.angle_alpha   90.00
_cell.angle_beta   90.00
_cell.angle_gamma   90.00
#
_symmetry.space_group_name_H-M   'P 1'
#
loop_
_entity.id
_entity.type
_entity.pdbx_description
1 polymer ?
#
loop_
_entity_poly.entity_id
_entity_poly.type
_entity_poly.pdbx_seq_one_letter_code
_entity_poly.pdbx_strand_id
1 'polypeptide(L)'
;MELFKRQVWINFLGLLPGSLVTILVIAIAFLRFYDEQDFRFLSIVAQPQTWSNRLTVAALLAALANFGVEWNRRNREGNREAEAGEREAKRAEREARREREEARRDRQEARRNRQEVRYQKAQIRYQLDPSEATRQELEAVLAALEEYEQTLDDALSS
;
A
#
# COMPACT_ATOMS: atom_id res chain seq x y z
N MET A 1 -17.07 18.77 -14.08
CA MET A 1 -18.32 18.11 -14.56
C MET A 1 -18.08 16.76 -15.23
N GLU A 2 -17.02 16.60 -16.05
CA GLU A 2 -16.68 15.33 -16.73
C GLU A 2 -16.49 14.12 -15.78
N LEU A 3 -15.78 14.30 -14.66
CA LEU A 3 -15.54 13.23 -13.69
C LEU A 3 -16.83 12.72 -13.01
N PHE A 4 -17.76 13.63 -12.72
CA PHE A 4 -19.06 13.29 -12.12
C PHE A 4 -19.94 12.50 -13.10
N LYS A 5 -19.96 12.88 -14.40
CA LYS A 5 -20.62 12.11 -15.45
C LYS A 5 -20.04 10.70 -15.51
N ARG A 6 -18.72 10.56 -15.57
CA ARG A 6 -18.05 9.26 -15.70
C ARG A 6 -18.33 8.34 -14.51
N GLN A 7 -18.35 8.87 -13.29
CA GLN A 7 -18.66 8.12 -12.08
C GLN A 7 -20.13 7.67 -12.03
N VAL A 8 -21.07 8.54 -12.41
CA VAL A 8 -22.51 8.23 -12.49
C VAL A 8 -22.78 7.19 -13.57
N TRP A 9 -22.16 7.30 -14.73
CA TRP A 9 -22.25 6.29 -15.79
C TRP A 9 -21.71 4.94 -15.33
N ILE A 10 -20.57 4.89 -14.63
CA ILE A 10 -20.03 3.63 -14.10
C ILE A 10 -20.95 3.02 -13.04
N ASN A 11 -21.54 3.82 -12.14
CA ASN A 11 -22.50 3.32 -11.16
C ASN A 11 -23.80 2.82 -11.83
N PHE A 12 -24.29 3.51 -12.84
CA PHE A 12 -25.47 3.10 -13.62
C PHE A 12 -25.20 1.82 -14.43
N LEU A 13 -24.03 1.72 -15.08
CA LEU A 13 -23.54 0.50 -15.75
C LEU A 13 -23.21 -0.63 -14.77
N GLY A 14 -22.99 -0.35 -13.48
CA GLY A 14 -22.83 -1.37 -12.44
C GLY A 14 -24.15 -1.92 -11.93
N LEU A 15 -25.23 -1.11 -11.98
CA LEU A 15 -26.58 -1.51 -11.57
C LEU A 15 -27.36 -2.22 -12.68
N LEU A 16 -27.20 -1.77 -13.92
CA LEU A 16 -27.86 -2.30 -15.10
C LEU A 16 -27.71 -3.82 -15.32
N PRO A 17 -26.51 -4.43 -15.22
CA PRO A 17 -26.32 -5.72 -15.85
C PRO A 17 -26.89 -6.89 -15.03
N GLY A 18 -26.92 -6.79 -13.69
CA GLY A 18 -27.50 -7.83 -12.84
C GLY A 18 -29.02 -7.96 -13.01
N SER A 19 -29.73 -6.82 -13.00
CA SER A 19 -31.17 -6.78 -13.25
C SER A 19 -31.53 -7.04 -14.72
N LEU A 20 -30.68 -6.61 -15.67
CA LEU A 20 -30.96 -6.78 -17.09
C LEU A 20 -30.73 -8.23 -17.55
N VAL A 21 -29.71 -8.92 -17.03
CA VAL A 21 -29.52 -10.35 -17.28
C VAL A 21 -30.69 -11.16 -16.72
N THR A 22 -31.15 -10.85 -15.51
CA THR A 22 -32.32 -11.54 -14.91
C THR A 22 -33.60 -11.27 -15.70
N ILE A 23 -33.87 -10.03 -16.10
CA ILE A 23 -35.02 -9.69 -16.97
C ILE A 23 -34.94 -10.41 -18.32
N LEU A 24 -33.76 -10.47 -18.93
CA LEU A 24 -33.56 -11.16 -20.22
C LEU A 24 -33.74 -12.67 -20.09
N VAL A 25 -33.25 -13.29 -19.01
CA VAL A 25 -33.48 -14.72 -18.73
C VAL A 25 -34.96 -15.00 -18.55
N ILE A 26 -35.69 -14.15 -17.82
CA ILE A 26 -37.15 -14.26 -17.66
C ILE A 26 -37.85 -14.14 -19.02
N ALA A 27 -37.47 -13.18 -19.85
CA ALA A 27 -38.04 -12.98 -21.19
C ALA A 27 -37.75 -14.15 -22.14
N ILE A 28 -36.54 -14.72 -22.09
CA ILE A 28 -36.17 -15.92 -22.86
C ILE A 28 -37.03 -17.11 -22.41
N ALA A 29 -37.17 -17.32 -21.10
CA ALA A 29 -37.99 -18.41 -20.57
C ALA A 29 -39.46 -18.26 -20.99
N PHE A 30 -40.00 -17.04 -20.96
CA PHE A 30 -41.37 -16.74 -21.37
C PHE A 30 -41.61 -17.02 -22.86
N LEU A 31 -40.69 -16.60 -23.73
CA LEU A 31 -40.79 -16.82 -25.18
C LEU A 31 -40.49 -18.26 -25.60
N ARG A 32 -39.80 -19.03 -24.76
CA ARG A 32 -39.48 -20.44 -25.03
C ARG A 32 -40.56 -21.40 -24.52
N PHE A 33 -41.35 -21.00 -23.53
CA PHE A 33 -42.38 -21.84 -22.92
C PHE A 33 -43.80 -21.59 -23.45
N TYR A 34 -44.07 -20.42 -24.05
CA TYR A 34 -45.32 -20.11 -24.76
C TYR A 34 -45.17 -20.30 -26.28
N ASP A 35 -46.11 -20.98 -26.92
CA ASP A 35 -46.07 -21.32 -28.36
C ASP A 35 -46.91 -20.34 -29.21
N GLU A 36 -46.78 -20.38 -30.55
CA GLU A 36 -47.51 -19.48 -31.48
C GLU A 36 -49.04 -19.49 -31.27
N GLN A 37 -49.60 -20.56 -30.72
CA GLN A 37 -51.03 -20.68 -30.42
C GLN A 37 -51.48 -19.80 -29.23
N ASP A 38 -50.61 -19.55 -28.25
CA ASP A 38 -50.94 -18.70 -27.09
C ASP A 38 -50.83 -17.20 -27.44
N PHE A 39 -49.93 -16.86 -28.37
CA PHE A 39 -49.78 -15.49 -28.88
C PHE A 39 -50.79 -15.13 -29.99
N ARG A 40 -51.46 -16.13 -30.58
CA ARG A 40 -52.51 -15.93 -31.60
C ARG A 40 -53.71 -15.13 -31.08
N PHE A 41 -54.02 -15.22 -29.79
CA PHE A 41 -55.11 -14.44 -29.18
C PHE A 41 -54.77 -12.94 -29.04
N LEU A 42 -53.47 -12.61 -29.04
CA LEU A 42 -52.98 -11.25 -28.84
C LEU A 42 -52.46 -10.60 -30.13
N SER A 43 -52.14 -11.36 -31.19
CA SER A 43 -51.61 -10.84 -32.48
C SER A 43 -50.39 -9.90 -32.39
N ILE A 44 -49.69 -9.88 -31.25
CA ILE A 44 -48.67 -8.88 -30.93
C ILE A 44 -47.24 -9.33 -31.30
N VAL A 45 -46.97 -10.65 -31.42
CA VAL A 45 -45.60 -11.15 -31.66
C VAL A 45 -45.56 -12.18 -32.79
N ALA A 46 -44.94 -11.80 -33.91
CA ALA A 46 -44.62 -12.71 -35.00
C ALA A 46 -43.28 -13.43 -34.72
N GLN A 47 -43.23 -14.75 -34.93
CA GLN A 47 -42.02 -15.61 -34.83
C GLN A 47 -41.33 -15.61 -33.45
N PRO A 48 -41.99 -16.14 -32.40
CA PRO A 48 -41.47 -16.13 -31.03
C PRO A 48 -40.10 -16.80 -30.86
N GLN A 49 -39.80 -17.82 -31.66
CA GLN A 49 -38.50 -18.53 -31.64
C GLN A 49 -37.33 -17.63 -32.09
N THR A 50 -37.53 -16.80 -33.12
CA THR A 50 -36.52 -15.85 -33.60
C THR A 50 -36.23 -14.77 -32.55
N TRP A 51 -37.28 -14.28 -31.87
CA TRP A 51 -37.15 -13.34 -30.76
C TRP A 51 -36.43 -13.96 -29.56
N SER A 52 -36.72 -15.21 -29.20
CA SER A 52 -36.01 -15.95 -28.16
C SER A 52 -34.50 -16.07 -28.44
N ASN A 53 -34.11 -16.37 -29.68
CA ASN A 53 -32.70 -16.46 -30.06
C ASN A 53 -32.00 -15.09 -29.94
N ARG A 54 -32.65 -14.01 -30.39
CA ARG A 54 -32.14 -12.64 -30.26
C ARG A 54 -31.96 -12.23 -28.80
N LEU A 55 -32.92 -12.57 -27.93
CA LEU A 55 -32.82 -12.27 -26.50
C LEU A 55 -31.75 -13.11 -25.81
N THR A 56 -31.53 -14.35 -26.24
CA THR A 56 -30.42 -15.18 -25.76
C THR A 56 -29.06 -14.52 -26.04
N VAL A 57 -28.87 -14.03 -27.27
CA VAL A 57 -27.65 -13.29 -27.63
C VAL A 57 -27.54 -12.00 -26.81
N ALA A 58 -28.64 -11.26 -26.64
CA ALA A 58 -28.65 -10.06 -25.82
C ALA A 58 -28.31 -10.35 -24.35
N ALA A 59 -28.80 -11.47 -23.79
CA ALA A 59 -28.49 -11.90 -22.41
C ALA A 59 -27.01 -12.25 -22.24
N LEU A 60 -26.42 -12.94 -23.22
CA LEU A 60 -24.99 -13.26 -23.22
C LEU A 60 -24.14 -11.98 -23.28
N LEU A 61 -24.50 -11.03 -24.15
CA LEU A 61 -23.81 -9.75 -24.24
C LEU A 61 -23.94 -8.93 -22.95
N ALA A 62 -25.12 -8.91 -22.34
CA ALA A 62 -25.36 -8.26 -21.07
C ALA A 62 -24.55 -8.91 -19.92
N ALA A 63 -24.44 -10.24 -19.91
CA ALA A 63 -23.65 -10.97 -18.93
C ALA A 63 -22.15 -10.69 -19.07
N LEU A 64 -21.63 -10.64 -20.31
CA LEU A 64 -20.24 -10.26 -20.57
C LEU A 64 -19.96 -8.81 -20.15
N ALA A 65 -20.88 -7.88 -20.44
CA ALA A 65 -20.78 -6.50 -19.97
C ALA A 65 -20.80 -6.41 -18.44
N ASN A 66 -21.68 -7.18 -17.77
CA ASN A 66 -21.70 -7.29 -16.29
C ASN A 66 -20.35 -7.71 -15.75
N PHE A 67 -19.83 -8.82 -16.30
CA PHE A 67 -18.57 -9.40 -15.87
C PHE A 67 -17.41 -8.41 -16.06
N GLY A 68 -17.36 -7.70 -17.20
CA GLY A 68 -16.33 -6.70 -17.45
C GLY A 68 -16.39 -5.50 -16.50
N VAL A 69 -17.59 -5.00 -16.18
CA VAL A 69 -17.76 -3.89 -15.22
C VAL A 69 -17.36 -4.34 -13.81
N GLU A 70 -17.81 -5.51 -13.38
CA GLU A 70 -17.51 -6.05 -12.06
C GLU A 70 -16.02 -6.38 -11.90
N TRP A 71 -15.40 -6.95 -12.93
CA TRP A 71 -13.96 -7.18 -12.99
C TRP A 71 -13.18 -5.87 -12.85
N ASN A 72 -13.56 -4.83 -13.60
CA ASN A 72 -12.91 -3.52 -13.52
C ASN A 72 -13.09 -2.86 -12.14
N ARG A 73 -14.28 -3.01 -11.53
CA ARG A 73 -14.54 -2.53 -10.16
C ARG A 73 -13.63 -3.24 -9.17
N ARG A 74 -13.60 -4.58 -9.21
CA ARG A 74 -12.79 -5.40 -8.29
C ARG A 74 -11.30 -5.17 -8.47
N ASN A 75 -10.84 -4.97 -9.71
CA ASN A 75 -9.44 -4.65 -9.99
C ASN A 75 -9.03 -3.28 -9.41
N ARG A 76 -9.93 -2.28 -9.45
CA ARG A 76 -9.68 -0.99 -8.81
C ARG A 76 -9.65 -1.09 -7.29
N GLU A 77 -10.53 -1.90 -6.70
CA GLU A 77 -10.53 -2.16 -5.26
C GLU A 77 -9.23 -2.85 -4.83
N GLY A 78 -8.81 -3.90 -5.53
CA GLY A 78 -7.53 -4.57 -5.28
C GLY A 78 -6.32 -3.65 -5.44
N ASN A 79 -6.32 -2.75 -6.43
CA ASN A 79 -5.24 -1.77 -6.57
C ASN A 79 -5.18 -0.76 -5.41
N ARG A 80 -6.34 -0.35 -4.85
CA ARG A 80 -6.38 0.54 -3.67
C ARG A 80 -5.86 -0.16 -2.42
N GLU A 81 -6.20 -1.43 -2.24
CA GLU A 81 -5.69 -2.24 -1.12
C GLU A 81 -4.17 -2.42 -1.23
N ALA A 82 -3.66 -2.72 -2.43
CA ALA A 82 -2.23 -2.81 -2.68
C ALA A 82 -1.50 -1.48 -2.43
N GLU A 83 -2.03 -0.36 -2.93
CA GLU A 83 -1.48 0.97 -2.66
C GLU A 83 -1.51 1.34 -1.16
N ALA A 84 -2.59 0.97 -0.45
CA ALA A 84 -2.68 1.20 0.98
C ALA A 84 -1.62 0.41 1.74
N GLY A 85 -1.45 -0.87 1.40
CA GLY A 85 -0.41 -1.73 1.96
C GLY A 85 1.01 -1.21 1.69
N GLU A 86 1.29 -0.75 0.47
CA GLU A 86 2.60 -0.17 0.13
C GLU A 86 2.87 1.12 0.92
N ARG A 87 1.86 1.98 1.08
CA ARG A 87 1.99 3.21 1.87
C ARG A 87 2.24 2.92 3.34
N GLU A 88 1.58 1.91 3.90
CA GLU A 88 1.79 1.48 5.28
C GLU A 88 3.19 0.87 5.47
N ALA A 89 3.62 0.00 4.57
CA ALA A 89 4.97 -0.55 4.57
C ALA A 89 6.05 0.54 4.50
N LYS A 90 5.90 1.53 3.61
CA LYS A 90 6.81 2.69 3.53
C LYS A 90 6.81 3.54 4.80
N ARG A 91 5.68 3.66 5.51
CA ARG A 91 5.62 4.38 6.79
C ARG A 91 6.38 3.62 7.87
N ALA A 92 6.12 2.32 8.00
CA ALA A 92 6.81 1.47 8.96
C ALA A 92 8.34 1.44 8.70
N GLU A 93 8.76 1.38 7.44
CA GLU A 93 10.18 1.43 7.09
C GLU A 93 10.84 2.77 7.49
N ARG A 94 10.15 3.90 7.24
CA ARG A 94 10.64 5.22 7.63
C ARG A 94 10.73 5.38 9.13
N GLU A 95 9.76 4.87 9.87
CA GLU A 95 9.74 4.90 11.33
C GLU A 95 10.87 4.05 11.90
N ALA A 96 11.00 2.80 11.45
CA ALA A 96 12.10 1.91 11.84
C ALA A 96 13.48 2.51 11.50
N ARG A 97 13.60 3.23 10.38
CA ARG A 97 14.84 3.94 10.03
C ARG A 97 15.13 5.09 10.99
N ARG A 98 14.13 5.88 11.36
CA ARG A 98 14.28 6.98 12.34
C ARG A 98 14.70 6.46 13.69
N GLU A 99 14.06 5.40 14.19
CA GLU A 99 14.44 4.76 15.46
C GLU A 99 15.88 4.26 15.44
N ARG A 100 16.33 3.67 14.32
CA ARG A 100 17.72 3.23 14.18
C ARG A 100 18.70 4.39 14.16
N GLU A 101 18.36 5.49 13.50
CA GLU A 101 19.18 6.70 13.45
C GLU A 101 19.26 7.38 14.82
N GLU A 102 18.15 7.48 15.55
CA GLU A 102 18.09 7.98 16.93
C GLU A 102 18.91 7.09 17.87
N ALA A 103 18.70 5.77 17.85
CA ALA A 103 19.49 4.85 18.66
C ALA A 103 20.99 4.90 18.33
N ARG A 104 21.37 5.19 17.08
CA ARG A 104 22.77 5.39 16.69
C ARG A 104 23.32 6.68 17.28
N ARG A 105 22.57 7.78 17.23
CA ARG A 105 22.94 9.07 17.84
C ARG A 105 23.11 8.94 19.35
N ASP A 106 22.13 8.34 20.05
CA ASP A 106 22.18 8.13 21.49
C ASP A 106 23.41 7.33 21.91
N ARG A 107 23.75 6.27 21.16
CA ARG A 107 24.96 5.48 21.41
C ARG A 107 26.24 6.29 21.20
N GLN A 108 26.27 7.14 20.19
CA GLN A 108 27.43 7.98 19.90
C GLN A 108 27.61 9.06 20.98
N GLU A 109 26.53 9.71 21.40
CA GLU A 109 26.52 10.68 22.51
C GLU A 109 26.95 10.02 23.82
N ALA A 110 26.40 8.85 24.15
CA ALA A 110 26.79 8.11 25.34
C ALA A 110 28.28 7.71 25.33
N ARG A 111 28.83 7.38 24.16
CA ARG A 111 30.28 7.10 24.01
C ARG A 111 31.12 8.35 24.24
N ARG A 112 30.75 9.48 23.63
CA ARG A 112 31.43 10.78 23.82
C ARG A 112 31.41 11.20 25.29
N ASN A 113 30.25 11.16 25.94
CA ASN A 113 30.14 11.51 27.36
C ASN A 113 31.02 10.63 28.25
N ARG A 114 31.11 9.32 27.98
CA ARG A 114 32.02 8.42 28.74
C ARG A 114 33.49 8.80 28.57
N GLN A 115 33.89 9.19 27.37
CA GLN A 115 35.26 9.63 27.09
C GLN A 115 35.57 10.96 27.78
N GLU A 116 34.66 11.93 27.70
CA GLU A 116 34.81 13.23 28.36
C GLU A 116 34.93 13.08 29.88
N VAL A 117 34.07 12.26 30.50
CA VAL A 117 34.15 11.98 31.94
C VAL A 117 35.47 11.31 32.32
N ARG A 118 35.98 10.39 31.49
CA ARG A 118 37.30 9.74 31.73
C ARG A 118 38.43 10.75 31.66
N TYR A 119 38.43 11.63 30.66
CA TYR A 119 39.40 12.70 30.51
C TYR A 119 39.38 13.65 31.69
N GLN A 120 38.20 14.20 32.04
CA GLN A 120 38.06 15.12 33.17
C GLN A 120 38.56 14.48 34.47
N LYS A 121 38.23 13.20 34.71
CA LYS A 121 38.71 12.48 35.90
C LYS A 121 40.24 12.35 35.93
N ALA A 122 40.86 11.97 34.82
CA ALA A 122 42.33 11.85 34.72
C ALA A 122 43.02 13.21 34.89
N GLN A 123 42.47 14.26 34.27
CA GLN A 123 42.97 15.62 34.39
C GLN A 123 42.90 16.15 35.83
N ILE A 124 41.76 15.95 36.51
CA ILE A 124 41.59 16.34 37.92
C ILE A 124 42.59 15.59 38.80
N ARG A 125 42.80 14.28 38.57
CA ARG A 125 43.79 13.50 39.32
C ARG A 125 45.20 14.03 39.17
N TYR A 126 45.60 14.35 37.94
CA TYR A 126 46.92 14.93 37.66
C TYR A 126 47.10 16.32 38.29
N GLN A 127 46.06 17.16 38.30
CA GLN A 127 46.10 18.47 38.94
C GLN A 127 46.20 18.38 40.48
N LEU A 128 45.58 17.37 41.09
CA LEU A 128 45.62 17.14 42.54
C LEU A 128 46.95 16.52 42.98
N ASP A 129 47.50 15.61 42.19
CA ASP A 129 48.77 14.93 42.44
C ASP A 129 49.53 14.74 41.12
N PRO A 130 50.53 15.59 40.81
CA PRO A 130 51.32 15.49 39.58
C PRO A 130 52.45 14.46 39.74
N SER A 131 52.07 13.22 40.09
CA SER A 131 52.98 12.08 40.17
C SER A 131 53.13 11.40 38.80
N GLU A 132 54.19 10.60 38.64
CA GLU A 132 54.45 9.88 37.40
C GLU A 132 53.30 8.91 37.05
N ALA A 133 52.62 8.36 38.06
CA ALA A 133 51.47 7.48 37.87
C ALA A 133 50.25 8.20 37.27
N THR A 134 49.91 9.40 37.78
CA THR A 134 48.77 10.18 37.24
C THR A 134 49.09 10.78 35.88
N ARG A 135 50.36 11.08 35.61
CA ARG A 135 50.86 11.50 34.29
C ARG A 135 50.65 10.39 33.25
N GLN A 136 51.08 9.16 33.56
CA GLN A 136 50.89 8.00 32.69
C GLN A 136 49.40 7.69 32.46
N GLU A 137 48.55 7.82 33.49
CA GLU A 137 47.09 7.66 33.35
C GLU A 137 46.49 8.70 32.38
N LEU A 138 46.92 9.97 32.47
CA LEU A 138 46.46 11.03 31.58
C LEU A 138 46.94 10.83 30.14
N GLU A 139 48.21 10.46 29.95
CA GLU A 139 48.78 10.16 28.63
C GLU A 139 48.06 8.99 27.96
N ALA A 140 47.72 7.93 28.72
CA ALA A 140 46.95 6.80 28.20
C ALA A 140 45.53 7.20 27.76
N VAL A 141 44.87 8.10 28.50
CA VAL A 141 43.54 8.62 28.10
C VAL A 141 43.63 9.50 26.86
N LEU A 142 44.67 10.34 26.75
CA LEU A 142 44.91 11.17 25.57
C LEU A 142 45.17 10.32 24.32
N ALA A 143 46.02 9.31 24.41
CA ALA A 143 46.28 8.38 23.31
C ALA A 143 45.00 7.65 22.85
N ALA A 144 44.15 7.22 23.80
CA ALA A 144 42.87 6.59 23.47
C ALA A 144 41.84 7.54 22.83
N LEU A 145 41.94 8.86 23.10
CA LEU A 145 41.12 9.87 22.44
C LEU A 145 41.59 10.14 21.01
N GLU A 146 42.91 10.16 20.79
CA GLU A 146 43.51 10.33 19.46
C GLU A 146 43.16 9.16 18.52
N GLU A 147 43.22 7.92 19.02
CA GLU A 147 42.75 6.74 18.27
C GLU A 147 41.25 6.83 17.93
N TYR A 148 40.45 7.36 18.86
CA TYR A 148 39.03 7.57 18.63
C TYR A 148 38.74 8.66 17.58
N GLU A 149 39.55 9.71 17.53
CA GLU A 149 39.45 10.77 16.51
C GLU A 149 39.78 10.21 15.12
N GLN A 150 40.88 9.46 15.00
CA GLN A 150 41.27 8.80 13.75
C GLN A 150 40.18 7.85 13.23
N THR A 151 39.63 7.00 14.10
CA THR A 151 38.54 6.09 13.72
C THR A 151 37.24 6.81 13.35
N LEU A 152 37.01 8.02 13.87
CA LEU A 152 35.86 8.84 13.50
C LEU A 152 36.06 9.49 12.12
N ASP A 153 37.25 10.01 11.84
CA ASP A 153 37.60 10.62 10.56
C ASP A 153 37.58 9.61 9.40
N ASP A 154 38.06 8.39 9.65
CA ASP A 154 37.96 7.29 8.68
C ASP A 154 36.50 6.92 8.38
N ALA A 155 35.62 6.94 9.39
CA ALA A 155 34.20 6.64 9.24
C ALA A 155 33.38 7.76 8.57
N LEU A 156 33.90 9.00 8.53
CA LEU A 156 33.27 10.16 7.90
C LEU A 156 33.77 10.40 6.46
N SER A 157 34.93 9.86 6.11
CA SER A 157 35.54 9.96 4.77
C SER A 157 35.16 8.82 3.82
N SER A 158 34.51 7.75 4.32
CA SER A 158 33.95 6.62 3.57
C SER A 158 32.48 6.81 3.19
#